data_AF-A0A9N7UM47-F1
#
_entry.id   AF-A0A9N7UM47-F1
#
_cell.length_a   1.000
_cell.length_b   1.000
_cell.length_c   1.000
_cell.angle_alpha   90.00
_cell.angle_beta   90.00
_cell.angle_gamma   90.00
#
_symmetry.space_group_name_H-M   'P 1'
#
loop_
_entity.id
_entity.type
_entity.pdbx_description
1 polymer ?
#
loop_
_entity_poly.entity_id
_entity_poly.type
_entity_poly.pdbx_seq_one_letter_code
_entity_poly.pdbx_strand_id
1 'polypeptide(L)'
;MDFLSLFAAYVLLVLTCIVLLCKYSGQQQTPFLTFFNFVVKFVAPITPKWLQTFSQRTLHRLFHQRSNMFIYLHLLLECAVYAEFTYEVFGFCREMDTTLTSLSVPYILLAVKTFFFYLCIRRDPGTVTEKKVAGQQHVYPYDRRLFHPGVSCPTCQLIKPARSKHCRVCDRCVQRFDHHCVWVNNCIGALNTRYFLLYLFSVCAMAGDMAVLTADMLLHAVLRSGLLRASYVDEFGEQQTAGPLFVVQHLFLTFPRIVFMLGFLVFVFFLLAGYAMFHSYLALVNQTSNECCLHVSCPPLRLHKIMRNVDLLDSVDCVLFDCDGVIWRGEQAVPGAAEVIDLLKEQGKNVFFVTNNSSKTRRMYADKMTKLGFDVREEEVFGTAYCSAVYLRNVCELRGKVYLIGSPAMEQELAAVGIQQTGVGPDHVAGKAADWAGVPLDPEVRAVVVGFDEHFSYMKLNRALQYLSQKDCLFVGTNRDSRLPLEGGKAVPGTGCLLQAVETAAQRQAQTVGKPNSFMFDCVASQFSVDRDRCLMVGDRLDTDIMLGSNCGLKTLLTLTGVSTVADAEAHQKSGCAERQGMVPDYYVDSIADLLPVLRG
;
A
#
# COMPACT_ATOMS: atom_id res chain seq x y z
N MET A 1 -19.63 -40.17 23.84
CA MET A 1 -19.77 -39.43 22.58
C MET A 1 -19.48 -40.41 21.46
N ASP A 2 -20.33 -40.49 20.46
CA ASP A 2 -20.07 -41.32 19.27
C ASP A 2 -18.77 -40.84 18.58
N PHE A 3 -18.01 -41.75 17.99
CA PHE A 3 -16.74 -41.50 17.31
C PHE A 3 -16.85 -40.34 16.31
N LEU A 4 -17.94 -40.32 15.52
CA LEU A 4 -18.21 -39.22 14.60
C LEU A 4 -18.31 -37.87 15.32
N SER A 5 -18.84 -37.84 16.54
CA SER A 5 -18.94 -36.60 17.33
C SER A 5 -17.58 -36.11 17.80
N LEU A 6 -16.69 -37.01 18.26
CA LEU A 6 -15.36 -36.63 18.74
C LEU A 6 -14.44 -36.20 17.58
N PHE A 7 -14.49 -36.94 16.47
CA PHE A 7 -13.75 -36.62 15.25
C PHE A 7 -14.27 -35.32 14.61
N ALA A 8 -15.58 -35.15 14.49
CA ALA A 8 -16.17 -33.91 14.00
C ALA A 8 -15.83 -32.72 14.92
N ALA A 9 -15.86 -32.89 16.24
CA ALA A 9 -15.46 -31.85 17.18
C ALA A 9 -13.97 -31.47 17.02
N TYR A 10 -13.09 -32.45 16.80
CA TYR A 10 -11.67 -32.21 16.57
C TYR A 10 -11.41 -31.49 15.24
N VAL A 11 -11.99 -31.98 14.14
CA VAL A 11 -11.88 -31.35 12.81
C VAL A 11 -12.48 -29.95 12.84
N LEU A 12 -13.65 -29.77 13.45
CA LEU A 12 -14.29 -28.48 13.64
C LEU A 12 -13.41 -27.55 14.46
N LEU A 13 -12.79 -28.01 15.55
CA LEU A 13 -11.87 -27.21 16.36
C LEU A 13 -10.66 -26.75 15.53
N VAL A 14 -10.02 -27.65 14.79
CA VAL A 14 -8.86 -27.33 13.95
C VAL A 14 -9.26 -26.34 12.86
N LEU A 15 -10.34 -26.60 12.12
CA LEU A 15 -10.85 -25.69 11.09
C LEU A 15 -11.28 -24.34 11.68
N THR A 16 -11.93 -24.32 12.84
CA THR A 16 -12.30 -23.08 13.55
C THR A 16 -11.06 -22.30 13.94
N CYS A 17 -10.02 -22.95 14.45
CA CYS A 17 -8.74 -22.31 14.74
C CYS A 17 -8.10 -21.71 13.48
N ILE A 18 -8.09 -22.44 12.35
CA ILE A 18 -7.61 -21.93 11.05
C ILE A 18 -8.43 -20.68 10.64
N VAL A 19 -9.76 -20.78 10.64
CA VAL A 19 -10.64 -19.68 10.23
C VAL A 19 -10.50 -18.47 11.14
N LEU A 20 -10.42 -18.66 12.45
CA LEU A 20 -10.22 -17.57 13.41
C LEU A 20 -8.85 -16.91 13.22
N LEU A 21 -7.79 -17.69 13.00
CA LEU A 21 -6.46 -17.15 12.70
C LEU A 21 -6.47 -16.36 11.39
N CYS A 22 -7.08 -16.87 10.33
CA CYS A 22 -7.17 -16.18 9.05
C CYS A 22 -8.04 -14.90 9.12
N LYS A 23 -9.19 -14.96 9.81
CA LYS A 23 -10.16 -13.84 9.88
C LYS A 23 -9.70 -12.71 10.79
N TYR A 24 -9.05 -13.04 11.90
CA TYR A 24 -8.67 -12.06 12.93
C TYR A 24 -7.16 -11.76 12.97
N SER A 25 -6.39 -12.25 12.00
CA SER A 25 -5.00 -11.86 11.81
C SER A 25 -4.89 -10.34 11.68
N GLY A 26 -4.24 -9.67 12.64
CA GLY A 26 -4.01 -8.23 12.62
C GLY A 26 -5.00 -7.36 13.41
N GLN A 27 -6.07 -7.90 14.00
CA GLN A 27 -6.97 -7.13 14.87
C GLN A 27 -6.47 -7.07 16.32
N GLN A 28 -6.48 -5.88 16.95
CA GLN A 28 -6.05 -5.70 18.35
C GLN A 28 -6.98 -6.37 19.38
N GLN A 29 -8.23 -6.65 19.02
CA GLN A 29 -9.18 -7.40 19.85
C GLN A 29 -9.63 -8.65 19.09
N THR A 30 -9.12 -9.81 19.50
CA THR A 30 -9.56 -11.10 18.95
C THR A 30 -10.54 -11.77 19.92
N PRO A 31 -11.45 -12.64 19.43
CA PRO A 31 -12.32 -13.44 20.30
C PRO A 31 -11.52 -14.25 21.33
N PHE A 32 -10.30 -14.67 20.96
CA PHE A 32 -9.35 -15.35 21.83
C PHE A 32 -8.86 -14.45 22.97
N LEU A 33 -8.52 -13.20 22.68
CA LEU A 33 -8.11 -12.24 23.69
C LEU A 33 -9.27 -11.90 24.63
N THR A 34 -10.48 -11.79 24.10
CA THR A 34 -11.71 -11.58 24.90
C THR A 34 -12.00 -12.78 25.80
N PHE A 35 -11.88 -14.00 25.29
CA PHE A 35 -12.04 -15.23 26.07
C PHE A 35 -10.93 -15.36 27.13
N PHE A 36 -9.68 -15.10 26.77
CA PHE A 36 -8.56 -15.10 27.71
C PHE A 36 -8.77 -14.06 28.81
N ASN A 37 -9.19 -12.83 28.47
CA ASN A 37 -9.52 -11.79 29.45
C ASN A 37 -10.70 -12.19 30.34
N PHE A 38 -11.69 -12.89 29.79
CA PHE A 38 -12.80 -13.45 30.55
C PHE A 38 -12.31 -14.52 31.55
N VAL A 39 -11.50 -15.48 31.11
CA VAL A 39 -10.91 -16.52 31.98
C VAL A 39 -10.03 -15.88 33.06
N VAL A 40 -9.16 -14.93 32.71
CA VAL A 40 -8.33 -14.20 33.67
C VAL A 40 -9.20 -13.47 34.69
N LYS A 41 -10.34 -12.91 34.31
CA LYS A 41 -11.28 -12.26 35.24
C LYS A 41 -11.86 -13.23 36.28
N PHE A 42 -12.04 -14.51 35.93
CA PHE A 42 -12.53 -15.55 36.84
C PHE A 42 -11.42 -16.22 37.66
N VAL A 43 -10.21 -16.37 37.09
CA VAL A 43 -9.09 -17.07 37.74
C VAL A 43 -8.27 -16.13 38.63
N ALA A 44 -8.16 -14.84 38.27
CA ALA A 44 -7.38 -13.85 39.03
C ALA A 44 -7.86 -13.60 40.47
N PRO A 45 -9.16 -13.67 40.81
CA PRO A 45 -9.60 -13.57 42.20
C PRO A 45 -9.17 -14.78 43.07
N ILE A 46 -8.94 -15.93 42.45
CA ILE A 46 -8.68 -17.22 43.11
C ILE A 46 -7.16 -17.47 43.25
N THR A 47 -6.34 -16.85 42.40
CA THR A 47 -4.88 -17.03 42.44
C THR A 47 -4.22 -16.07 43.45
N PRO A 48 -3.35 -16.57 44.34
CA PRO A 48 -2.60 -15.70 45.26
C PRO A 48 -1.79 -14.62 44.52
N LYS A 49 -1.81 -13.38 45.03
CA LYS A 49 -1.09 -12.24 44.41
C LYS A 49 0.40 -12.51 44.18
N TRP A 50 1.06 -13.24 45.08
CA TRP A 50 2.47 -13.60 44.93
C TRP A 50 2.70 -14.50 43.72
N LEU A 51 1.79 -15.46 43.48
CA LEU A 51 1.86 -16.39 42.37
C LEU A 51 1.57 -15.69 41.04
N GLN A 52 0.62 -14.75 41.02
CA GLN A 52 0.36 -13.91 39.84
C GLN A 52 1.56 -13.03 39.49
N THR A 53 2.15 -12.37 40.49
CA THR A 53 3.31 -11.50 40.27
C THR A 53 4.50 -12.33 39.81
N PHE A 54 4.71 -13.51 40.39
CA PHE A 54 5.76 -14.43 39.99
C PHE A 54 5.55 -14.96 38.56
N SER A 55 4.33 -15.39 38.21
CA SER A 55 4.03 -15.90 36.87
C SER A 55 4.17 -14.82 35.81
N GLN A 56 3.66 -13.61 36.07
CA GLN A 56 3.79 -12.47 35.17
C GLN A 56 5.26 -12.07 34.97
N ARG A 57 6.05 -12.00 36.04
CA ARG A 57 7.49 -11.72 35.94
C ARG A 57 8.23 -12.81 35.16
N THR A 58 7.89 -14.07 35.38
CA THR A 58 8.54 -15.21 34.72
C THR A 58 8.18 -15.26 33.24
N LEU A 59 6.91 -15.12 32.88
CA LEU A 59 6.44 -15.03 31.49
C LEU A 59 7.05 -13.83 30.78
N HIS A 60 7.12 -12.67 31.44
CA HIS A 60 7.76 -11.49 30.88
C HIS A 60 9.26 -11.72 30.63
N ARG A 61 9.98 -12.33 31.58
CA ARG A 61 11.39 -12.69 31.40
C ARG A 61 11.61 -13.72 30.29
N LEU A 62 10.70 -14.67 30.12
CA LEU A 62 10.81 -15.71 29.09
C LEU A 62 10.57 -15.17 27.68
N PHE A 63 9.51 -14.40 27.51
CA PHE A 63 8.99 -14.03 26.18
C PHE A 63 9.38 -12.62 25.73
N HIS A 64 9.80 -11.75 26.65
CA HIS A 64 10.05 -10.34 26.37
C HIS A 64 11.46 -9.86 26.74
N GLN A 65 12.23 -10.65 27.49
CA GLN A 65 13.63 -10.35 27.80
C GLN A 65 14.54 -11.43 27.23
N ARG A 66 15.65 -11.01 26.59
CA ARG A 66 16.67 -11.95 26.12
C ARG A 66 17.26 -12.71 27.30
N SER A 67 17.00 -14.01 27.34
CA SER A 67 17.53 -14.89 28.38
C SER A 67 17.99 -16.22 27.78
N ASN A 68 19.09 -16.78 28.29
CA ASN A 68 19.50 -18.13 27.91
C ASN A 68 18.46 -19.19 28.35
N MET A 69 17.66 -18.87 29.37
CA MET A 69 16.56 -19.70 29.85
C MET A 69 15.55 -20.04 28.74
N PHE A 70 15.26 -19.09 27.85
CA PHE A 70 14.40 -19.34 26.69
C PHE A 70 14.97 -20.43 25.77
N ILE A 71 16.29 -20.41 25.52
CA ILE A 71 16.95 -21.41 24.67
C ILE A 71 16.87 -22.78 25.33
N TYR A 72 17.18 -22.88 26.63
CA TYR A 72 17.12 -24.16 27.35
C TYR A 72 15.69 -24.72 27.40
N LEU A 73 14.69 -23.88 27.63
CA LEU A 73 13.29 -24.29 27.61
C LEU A 73 12.88 -24.80 26.23
N HIS A 74 13.28 -24.11 25.16
CA HIS A 74 12.97 -24.52 23.79
C HIS A 74 13.60 -25.87 23.45
N LEU A 75 14.88 -26.07 23.79
CA LEU A 75 15.58 -27.35 23.61
C LEU A 75 14.94 -28.47 24.43
N LEU A 76 14.51 -28.20 25.67
CA LEU A 76 13.84 -29.19 26.51
C LEU A 76 12.51 -29.64 25.91
N LEU A 77 11.67 -28.69 25.46
CA LEU A 77 10.40 -28.99 24.81
C LEU A 77 10.59 -29.75 23.50
N GLU A 78 11.61 -29.37 22.71
CA GLU A 78 11.98 -30.03 21.48
C GLU A 78 12.43 -31.48 21.72
N CYS A 79 13.28 -31.72 22.72
CA CYS A 79 13.66 -33.06 23.14
C CYS A 79 12.45 -33.90 23.58
N ALA A 80 11.50 -33.32 24.31
CA ALA A 80 10.29 -34.02 24.74
C ALA A 80 9.40 -34.45 23.55
N VAL A 81 9.19 -33.54 22.58
CA VAL A 81 8.43 -33.85 21.36
C VAL A 81 9.10 -34.96 20.54
N TYR A 82 10.42 -34.89 20.37
CA TYR A 82 11.16 -35.92 19.65
C TYR A 82 11.22 -37.25 20.40
N ALA A 83 11.29 -37.25 21.73
CA ALA A 83 11.23 -38.47 22.52
C ALA A 83 9.88 -39.18 22.31
N GLU A 84 8.77 -38.44 22.35
CA GLU A 84 7.43 -38.97 22.08
C GLU A 84 7.31 -39.50 20.64
N PHE A 85 7.78 -38.73 19.64
CA PHE A 85 7.79 -39.17 18.25
C PHE A 85 8.62 -40.44 18.03
N THR A 86 9.77 -40.53 18.70
CA THR A 86 10.65 -41.72 18.63
C THR A 86 9.96 -42.93 19.24
N TYR A 87 9.31 -42.75 20.38
CA TYR A 87 8.61 -43.82 21.07
C TYR A 87 7.40 -44.32 20.27
N GLU A 88 6.57 -43.42 19.76
CA GLU A 88 5.29 -43.75 19.12
C GLU A 88 5.37 -44.09 17.63
N VAL A 89 6.28 -43.47 16.87
CA VAL A 89 6.34 -43.65 15.40
C VAL A 89 7.58 -44.38 14.97
N PHE A 90 8.76 -43.98 15.46
CA PHE A 90 10.02 -44.58 15.03
C PHE A 90 10.11 -46.07 15.36
N GLY A 91 9.60 -46.48 16.55
CA GLY A 91 9.52 -47.89 16.93
C GLY A 91 8.74 -48.74 15.92
N PHE A 92 7.52 -48.31 15.58
CA PHE A 92 6.67 -49.00 14.61
C PHE A 92 7.25 -48.97 13.19
N CYS A 93 7.79 -47.84 12.73
CA CYS A 93 8.40 -47.75 11.41
C CYS A 93 9.59 -48.72 11.25
N ARG A 94 10.36 -48.95 12.32
CA ARG A 94 11.47 -49.91 12.34
C ARG A 94 10.97 -51.36 12.26
N GLU A 95 9.86 -51.69 12.91
CA GLU A 95 9.21 -53.02 12.79
C GLU A 95 8.57 -53.25 11.40
N MET A 96 8.34 -52.17 10.64
CA MET A 96 7.73 -52.18 9.31
C MET A 96 8.74 -52.16 8.15
N ASP A 97 10.04 -52.38 8.42
CA ASP A 97 11.13 -52.39 7.43
C ASP A 97 11.36 -51.05 6.70
N THR A 98 11.00 -49.93 7.34
CA THR A 98 11.31 -48.60 6.80
C THR A 98 12.83 -48.40 6.76
N THR A 99 13.35 -47.84 5.66
CA THR A 99 14.81 -47.66 5.51
C THR A 99 15.38 -46.74 6.60
N LEU A 100 16.56 -47.11 7.13
CA LEU A 100 17.30 -46.29 8.10
C LEU A 100 17.57 -44.87 7.58
N THR A 101 17.72 -44.72 6.27
CA THR A 101 17.85 -43.42 5.60
C THR A 101 16.64 -42.54 5.85
N SER A 102 15.42 -43.01 5.57
CA SER A 102 14.19 -42.24 5.82
C SER A 102 14.00 -41.93 7.30
N LEU A 103 14.35 -42.87 8.17
CA LEU A 103 14.27 -42.70 9.63
C LEU A 103 15.27 -41.67 10.18
N SER A 104 16.37 -41.41 9.48
CA SER A 104 17.38 -40.42 9.90
C SER A 104 17.03 -38.97 9.51
N VAL A 105 16.19 -38.77 8.48
CA VAL A 105 15.84 -37.44 7.95
C VAL A 105 15.22 -36.52 9.01
N PRO A 106 14.25 -36.95 9.85
CA PRO A 106 13.66 -36.08 10.87
C PRO A 106 14.69 -35.52 11.87
N TYR A 107 15.74 -36.29 12.18
CA TYR A 107 16.79 -35.89 13.12
C TYR A 107 17.86 -35.01 12.48
N ILE A 108 18.11 -35.18 11.18
CA ILE A 108 18.96 -34.26 10.42
C ILE A 108 18.25 -32.91 10.32
N LEU A 109 16.96 -32.90 9.97
CA LEU A 109 16.13 -31.69 9.92
C LEU A 109 16.04 -31.02 11.28
N LEU A 110 15.92 -31.79 12.37
CA LEU A 110 16.03 -31.30 13.75
C LEU A 110 17.33 -30.52 13.96
N ALA A 111 18.48 -31.14 13.67
CA ALA A 111 19.79 -30.50 13.86
C ALA A 111 19.94 -29.21 13.03
N VAL A 112 19.51 -29.24 11.76
CA VAL A 112 19.52 -28.07 10.86
C VAL A 112 18.63 -26.95 11.41
N LYS A 113 17.41 -27.30 11.85
CA LYS A 113 16.46 -26.36 12.44
C LYS A 113 16.98 -25.74 13.72
N THR A 114 17.53 -26.54 14.63
CA THR A 114 18.13 -26.06 15.89
C THR A 114 19.32 -25.15 15.63
N PHE A 115 20.13 -25.43 14.60
CA PHE A 115 21.24 -24.57 14.20
C PHE A 115 20.75 -23.19 13.71
N PHE A 116 19.78 -23.13 12.79
CA PHE A 116 19.25 -21.85 12.31
C PHE A 116 18.48 -21.09 13.39
N PHE A 117 17.76 -21.80 14.27
CA PHE A 117 17.14 -21.21 15.47
C PHE A 117 18.18 -20.50 16.34
N TYR A 118 19.28 -21.19 16.67
CA TYR A 118 20.38 -20.61 17.45
C TYR A 118 20.99 -19.37 16.79
N LEU A 119 21.25 -19.42 15.49
CA LEU A 119 21.76 -18.26 14.73
C LEU A 119 20.78 -17.09 14.76
N CYS A 120 19.47 -17.34 14.60
CA CYS A 120 18.44 -16.31 14.60
C CYS A 120 18.37 -15.56 15.95
N ILE A 121 18.49 -16.29 17.06
CA ILE A 121 18.46 -15.73 18.42
C ILE A 121 19.73 -14.94 18.74
N ARG A 122 20.90 -15.49 18.42
CA ARG A 122 22.19 -14.96 18.86
C ARG A 122 22.68 -13.79 18.02
N ARG A 123 22.25 -13.70 16.75
CA ARG A 123 22.69 -12.62 15.88
C ARG A 123 22.04 -11.29 16.26
N ASP A 124 22.82 -10.22 16.05
CA ASP A 124 22.32 -8.85 16.13
C ASP A 124 21.32 -8.66 14.96
N PRO A 125 20.08 -8.22 15.23
CA PRO A 125 19.11 -7.94 14.16
C PRO A 125 19.48 -6.70 13.31
N GLY A 126 20.50 -5.95 13.70
CA GLY A 126 20.84 -4.65 13.10
C GLY A 126 20.54 -3.52 14.09
N THR A 127 20.95 -3.69 15.33
CA THR A 127 20.73 -2.70 16.40
C THR A 127 21.40 -1.38 16.02
N VAL A 128 20.60 -0.31 16.04
CA VAL A 128 21.07 1.06 15.77
C VAL A 128 21.68 1.60 17.06
N THR A 129 22.94 2.03 16.96
CA THR A 129 23.72 2.60 18.08
C THR A 129 24.40 3.87 17.59
N GLU A 130 24.77 4.78 18.48
CA GLU A 130 25.45 6.03 18.11
C GLU A 130 26.66 5.82 17.21
N LYS A 131 27.47 4.79 17.48
CA LYS A 131 28.65 4.46 16.68
C LYS A 131 28.33 3.98 15.25
N LYS A 132 27.16 3.38 15.03
CA LYS A 132 26.76 2.77 13.75
C LYS A 132 25.79 3.63 12.96
N VAL A 133 25.10 4.58 13.60
CA VAL A 133 23.95 5.29 13.02
C VAL A 133 24.31 6.06 11.75
N ALA A 134 25.45 6.76 11.72
CA ALA A 134 25.90 7.53 10.56
C ALA A 134 26.07 6.65 9.31
N GLY A 135 26.71 5.49 9.45
CA GLY A 135 26.83 4.53 8.35
C GLY A 135 25.50 3.90 7.96
N GLN A 136 24.60 3.68 8.92
CA GLN A 136 23.30 3.05 8.68
C GLN A 136 22.28 3.98 8.02
N GLN A 137 22.38 5.29 8.19
CA GLN A 137 21.49 6.29 7.58
C GLN A 137 21.55 6.28 6.05
N HIS A 138 22.68 5.89 5.47
CA HIS A 138 22.88 5.87 4.02
C HIS A 138 22.55 4.51 3.37
N VAL A 139 22.26 3.47 4.16
CA VAL A 139 22.01 2.11 3.63
C VAL A 139 20.68 2.02 2.88
N TYR A 140 19.66 2.73 3.34
CA TYR A 140 18.34 2.76 2.71
C TYR A 140 17.95 4.22 2.43
N PRO A 141 17.45 4.54 1.22
CA PRO A 141 16.96 5.87 0.94
C PRO A 141 15.69 6.15 1.77
N TYR A 142 15.51 7.42 2.13
CA TYR A 142 14.27 7.91 2.73
C TYR A 142 13.25 8.14 1.61
N ASP A 143 12.13 7.43 1.65
CA ASP A 143 11.05 7.56 0.66
C ASP A 143 10.13 8.76 0.92
N ARG A 144 10.25 9.40 2.09
CA ARG A 144 9.44 10.54 2.54
C ARG A 144 7.93 10.28 2.50
N ARG A 145 7.52 9.01 2.43
CA ARG A 145 6.13 8.54 2.52
C ARG A 145 5.92 7.73 3.79
N LEU A 146 6.83 6.80 4.07
CA LEU A 146 6.86 5.99 5.29
C LEU A 146 8.06 6.36 6.18
N PHE A 147 9.16 6.82 5.57
CA PHE A 147 10.43 7.09 6.25
C PHE A 147 10.95 8.48 5.88
N HIS A 148 10.94 9.40 6.86
CA HIS A 148 11.41 10.77 6.71
C HIS A 148 12.81 10.96 7.32
N PRO A 149 13.67 11.79 6.70
CA PRO A 149 14.96 12.15 7.28
C PRO A 149 14.78 12.99 8.55
N GLY A 150 15.79 12.99 9.44
CA GLY A 150 15.79 13.83 10.65
C GLY A 150 14.91 13.34 11.81
N VAL A 151 14.05 12.33 11.61
CA VAL A 151 13.20 11.78 12.68
C VAL A 151 14.04 11.10 13.77
N SER A 152 13.99 11.62 15.00
CA SER A 152 14.67 11.04 16.15
C SER A 152 13.80 10.03 16.91
N CYS A 153 14.42 9.01 17.49
CA CYS A 153 13.75 8.13 18.46
C CYS A 153 13.71 8.82 19.84
N PRO A 154 12.54 9.00 20.47
CA PRO A 154 12.47 9.66 21.78
C PRO A 154 13.11 8.83 22.90
N THR A 155 13.06 7.50 22.80
CA THR A 155 13.63 6.59 23.80
C THR A 155 15.14 6.47 23.68
N CYS A 156 15.63 6.23 22.46
CA CYS A 156 17.06 6.01 22.23
C CYS A 156 17.85 7.30 21.94
N GLN A 157 17.17 8.44 21.70
CA GLN A 157 17.77 9.74 21.39
C GLN A 157 18.73 9.74 20.19
N LEU A 158 18.46 8.89 19.19
CA LEU A 158 19.22 8.78 17.94
C LEU A 158 18.34 9.19 16.75
N ILE A 159 18.94 9.81 15.73
CA ILE A 159 18.29 10.00 14.43
C ILE A 159 18.07 8.63 13.80
N LYS A 160 16.84 8.33 13.39
CA LYS A 160 16.46 7.02 12.89
C LYS A 160 16.89 6.86 11.44
N PRO A 161 17.68 5.81 11.09
CA PRO A 161 17.86 5.40 9.71
C PRO A 161 16.52 5.09 9.05
N ALA A 162 16.41 5.24 7.72
CA ALA A 162 15.24 4.80 6.99
C ALA A 162 14.96 3.30 7.26
N ARG A 163 13.68 2.92 7.28
CA ARG A 163 13.22 1.55 7.60
C ARG A 163 13.55 1.07 9.02
N SER A 164 13.98 1.95 9.94
CA SER A 164 14.26 1.57 11.32
C SER A 164 13.09 1.88 12.28
N LYS A 165 12.94 1.06 13.33
CA LYS A 165 11.92 1.26 14.37
C LYS A 165 12.46 0.91 15.75
N HIS A 166 11.96 1.62 16.76
CA HIS A 166 12.22 1.28 18.15
C HIS A 166 11.32 0.13 18.59
N CYS A 167 11.93 -0.97 19.04
CA CYS A 167 11.21 -2.07 19.64
C CYS A 167 11.14 -1.86 21.14
N ARG A 168 9.94 -1.58 21.66
CA ARG A 168 9.71 -1.38 23.12
C ARG A 168 10.01 -2.64 23.95
N VAL A 169 9.89 -3.82 23.35
CA VAL A 169 10.15 -5.10 24.04
C VAL A 169 11.64 -5.31 24.27
N CYS A 170 12.46 -5.09 23.24
CA CYS A 170 13.90 -5.21 23.36
C CYS A 170 14.61 -3.91 23.77
N ASP A 171 13.84 -2.83 23.97
CA ASP A 171 14.30 -1.48 24.29
C ASP A 171 15.47 -0.97 23.43
N ARG A 172 15.33 -1.11 22.10
CA ARG A 172 16.35 -0.68 21.14
C ARG A 172 15.79 -0.39 19.77
N CYS A 173 16.46 0.51 19.04
CA CYS A 173 16.21 0.72 17.62
C CYS A 173 16.84 -0.39 16.78
N VAL A 174 16.11 -0.89 15.79
CA VAL A 174 16.56 -1.94 14.88
C VAL A 174 16.40 -1.46 13.45
N GLN A 175 17.43 -1.65 12.64
CA GLN A 175 17.49 -1.31 11.22
C GLN A 175 16.69 -2.31 10.38
N ARG A 176 15.96 -1.82 9.36
CA ARG A 176 15.02 -2.60 8.55
C ARG A 176 14.13 -3.47 9.44
N PHE A 177 13.49 -2.84 10.42
CA PHE A 177 12.73 -3.54 11.44
C PHE A 177 11.55 -4.25 10.80
N ASP A 178 11.43 -5.55 11.08
CA ASP A 178 10.35 -6.37 10.60
C ASP A 178 9.30 -6.60 11.69
N HIS A 179 9.65 -7.30 12.75
CA HIS A 179 8.82 -7.44 13.93
C HIS A 179 9.66 -7.89 15.12
N HIS A 180 9.05 -7.91 16.32
CA HIS A 180 9.61 -8.66 17.44
C HIS A 180 9.00 -10.05 17.44
N CYS A 181 9.83 -11.09 17.29
CA CYS A 181 9.37 -12.46 17.24
C CYS A 181 9.54 -13.11 18.61
N VAL A 182 8.41 -13.40 19.27
CA VAL A 182 8.37 -14.06 20.58
C VAL A 182 8.96 -15.47 20.51
N TRP A 183 8.79 -16.17 19.38
CA TRP A 183 9.28 -17.54 19.17
C TRP A 183 10.80 -17.66 19.03
N VAL A 184 11.50 -16.56 18.78
CA VAL A 184 12.97 -16.51 18.81
C VAL A 184 13.49 -15.51 19.84
N ASN A 185 12.60 -14.96 20.68
CA ASN A 185 12.91 -13.96 21.71
C ASN A 185 13.89 -12.87 21.22
N ASN A 186 13.67 -12.39 19.99
CA ASN A 186 14.55 -11.45 19.31
C ASN A 186 13.77 -10.62 18.28
N CYS A 187 14.27 -9.43 17.97
CA CYS A 187 13.78 -8.71 16.79
C CYS A 187 14.25 -9.40 15.52
N ILE A 188 13.43 -9.32 14.48
CA ILE A 188 13.81 -9.65 13.11
C ILE A 188 14.09 -8.32 12.39
N GLY A 189 15.26 -8.21 11.77
CA GLY A 189 15.72 -7.01 11.10
C GLY A 189 16.84 -7.28 10.10
N ALA A 190 17.44 -6.21 9.57
CA ALA A 190 18.37 -6.24 8.44
C ALA A 190 19.41 -7.38 8.45
N LEU A 191 20.00 -7.68 9.62
CA LEU A 191 21.15 -8.59 9.73
C LEU A 191 20.79 -10.04 10.09
N ASN A 192 19.54 -10.32 10.49
CA ASN A 192 19.11 -11.67 10.87
C ASN A 192 17.90 -12.21 10.11
N THR A 193 17.23 -11.43 9.26
CA THR A 193 16.08 -11.90 8.45
C THR A 193 16.38 -13.18 7.66
N ARG A 194 17.60 -13.33 7.10
CA ARG A 194 17.97 -14.56 6.37
C ARG A 194 17.95 -15.81 7.25
N TYR A 195 18.39 -15.70 8.49
CA TYR A 195 18.41 -16.83 9.43
C TYR A 195 16.99 -17.14 9.91
N PHE A 196 16.14 -16.12 10.05
CA PHE A 196 14.73 -16.30 10.35
C PHE A 196 14.00 -17.04 9.23
N LEU A 197 14.23 -16.69 7.96
CA LEU A 197 13.66 -17.42 6.81
C LEU A 197 14.14 -18.87 6.77
N LEU A 198 15.45 -19.11 6.90
CA LEU A 198 16.01 -20.47 6.91
C LEU A 198 15.48 -21.30 8.08
N TYR A 199 15.34 -20.68 9.26
CA TYR A 199 14.68 -21.30 10.41
C TYR A 199 13.23 -21.68 10.06
N LEU A 200 12.45 -20.76 9.51
CA LEU A 200 11.06 -21.00 9.16
C LEU A 200 10.90 -22.15 8.13
N PHE A 201 11.72 -22.15 7.07
CA PHE A 201 11.74 -23.25 6.11
C PHE A 201 12.17 -24.57 6.73
N SER A 202 13.18 -24.57 7.61
CA SER A 202 13.63 -25.79 8.27
C SER A 202 12.57 -26.38 9.21
N VAL A 203 11.79 -25.55 9.92
CA VAL A 203 10.68 -26.02 10.75
C VAL A 203 9.55 -26.57 9.87
N CYS A 204 9.23 -25.92 8.75
CA CYS A 204 8.25 -26.43 7.79
C CYS A 204 8.66 -27.79 7.22
N ALA A 205 9.91 -27.92 6.78
CA ALA A 205 10.44 -29.17 6.24
C ALA A 205 10.39 -30.29 7.29
N MET A 206 10.82 -30.00 8.52
CA MET A 206 10.78 -30.93 9.65
C MET A 206 9.35 -31.41 9.95
N ALA A 207 8.39 -30.48 10.06
CA ALA A 207 6.98 -30.83 10.32
C ALA A 207 6.36 -31.64 9.18
N GLY A 208 6.67 -31.29 7.93
CA GLY A 208 6.19 -32.00 6.74
C GLY A 208 6.75 -33.43 6.66
N ASP A 209 8.05 -33.59 6.88
CA ASP A 209 8.71 -34.90 6.88
C ASP A 209 8.16 -35.82 7.99
N MET A 210 8.00 -35.31 9.22
CA MET A 210 7.37 -36.05 10.31
C MET A 210 5.92 -36.44 9.99
N ALA A 211 5.15 -35.56 9.34
CA ALA A 211 3.78 -35.85 8.92
C ALA A 211 3.74 -36.95 7.85
N VAL A 212 4.64 -36.89 6.86
CA VAL A 212 4.75 -37.90 5.81
C VAL A 212 5.11 -39.26 6.40
N LEU A 213 6.12 -39.33 7.28
CA LEU A 213 6.51 -40.59 7.91
C LEU A 213 5.38 -41.18 8.78
N THR A 214 4.67 -40.32 9.51
CA THR A 214 3.53 -40.75 10.33
C THR A 214 2.35 -41.25 9.48
N ALA A 215 2.05 -40.56 8.38
CA ALA A 215 1.01 -40.97 7.44
C ALA A 215 1.37 -42.29 6.73
N ASP A 216 2.63 -42.46 6.34
CA ASP A 216 3.14 -43.69 5.74
C ASP A 216 3.06 -44.87 6.71
N MET A 217 3.40 -44.67 7.98
CA MET A 217 3.24 -45.68 9.03
C MET A 217 1.77 -46.11 9.22
N LEU A 218 0.84 -45.15 9.29
CA LEU A 218 -0.58 -45.46 9.38
C LEU A 218 -1.09 -46.19 8.13
N LEU A 219 -0.63 -45.80 6.94
CA LEU A 219 -0.98 -46.48 5.69
C LEU A 219 -0.48 -47.92 5.68
N HIS A 220 0.76 -48.16 6.09
CA HIS A 220 1.31 -49.51 6.21
C HIS A 220 0.56 -50.34 7.27
N ALA A 221 0.10 -49.73 8.36
CA ALA A 221 -0.72 -50.42 9.37
C ALA A 221 -2.07 -50.87 8.78
N VAL A 222 -2.72 -50.02 7.97
CA VAL A 222 -3.95 -50.38 7.23
C VAL A 222 -3.69 -51.50 6.21
N LEU A 223 -2.59 -51.43 5.48
CA LEU A 223 -2.26 -52.41 4.45
C LEU A 223 -1.92 -53.78 5.06
N ARG A 224 -1.10 -53.83 6.12
CA ARG A 224 -0.72 -55.09 6.79
C ARG A 224 -1.87 -55.75 7.55
N SER A 225 -2.79 -54.96 8.12
CA SER A 225 -3.98 -55.48 8.79
C SER A 225 -5.05 -56.02 7.83
N GLY A 226 -4.89 -55.80 6.51
CA GLY A 226 -5.87 -56.24 5.52
C GLY A 226 -7.21 -55.51 5.59
N LEU A 227 -7.29 -54.39 6.32
CA LEU A 227 -8.52 -53.62 6.56
C LEU A 227 -9.23 -53.21 5.28
N LEU A 228 -8.50 -52.91 4.20
CA LEU A 228 -9.08 -52.54 2.90
C LEU A 228 -9.85 -53.67 2.20
N ARG A 229 -9.65 -54.93 2.63
CA ARG A 229 -10.35 -56.12 2.11
C ARG A 229 -11.28 -56.74 3.17
N ALA A 230 -11.37 -56.14 4.35
CA ALA A 230 -12.21 -56.62 5.43
C ALA A 230 -13.70 -56.35 5.13
N SER A 231 -14.57 -57.18 5.69
CA SER A 231 -16.02 -56.98 5.71
C SER A 231 -16.52 -57.12 7.14
N TYR A 232 -17.57 -56.39 7.47
CA TYR A 232 -18.24 -56.45 8.77
C TYR A 232 -19.74 -56.71 8.55
N VAL A 233 -20.39 -57.28 9.55
CA VAL A 233 -21.84 -57.52 9.53
C VAL A 233 -22.53 -56.38 10.27
N ASP A 234 -23.49 -55.72 9.62
CA ASP A 234 -24.23 -54.61 10.23
C ASP A 234 -25.36 -55.10 11.15
N GLU A 235 -26.07 -54.15 11.78
CA GLU A 235 -27.18 -54.44 12.71
C GLU A 235 -28.36 -55.17 12.04
N PHE A 236 -28.41 -55.20 10.72
CA PHE A 236 -29.43 -55.90 9.92
C PHE A 236 -28.96 -57.28 9.44
N GLY A 237 -27.73 -57.69 9.79
CA GLY A 237 -27.16 -58.96 9.37
C GLY A 237 -26.54 -58.94 7.97
N GLU A 238 -26.44 -57.77 7.33
CA GLU A 238 -25.91 -57.63 5.98
C GLU A 238 -24.39 -57.44 6.01
N GLN A 239 -23.71 -58.06 5.04
CA GLN A 239 -22.24 -58.01 4.95
C GLN A 239 -21.80 -56.75 4.21
N GLN A 240 -21.28 -55.79 4.95
CA GLN A 240 -20.77 -54.52 4.42
C GLN A 240 -19.25 -54.59 4.20
N THR A 241 -18.79 -53.99 3.11
CA THR A 241 -17.34 -53.84 2.87
C THR A 241 -16.79 -52.70 3.73
N ALA A 242 -15.56 -52.86 4.25
CA ALA A 242 -14.90 -51.83 5.04
C ALA A 242 -14.56 -50.61 4.17
N GLY A 243 -15.48 -49.65 4.11
CA GLY A 243 -15.30 -48.39 3.41
C GLY A 243 -14.27 -47.46 4.09
N PRO A 244 -13.91 -46.33 3.45
CA PRO A 244 -12.92 -45.39 3.99
C PRO A 244 -13.24 -44.87 5.39
N LEU A 245 -14.53 -44.67 5.72
CA LEU A 245 -14.96 -44.20 7.03
C LEU A 245 -14.64 -45.20 8.15
N PHE A 246 -14.81 -46.50 7.87
CA PHE A 246 -14.48 -47.58 8.82
C PHE A 246 -12.98 -47.62 9.09
N VAL A 247 -12.15 -47.47 8.05
CA VAL A 247 -10.68 -47.43 8.19
C VAL A 247 -10.25 -46.25 9.07
N VAL A 248 -10.81 -45.06 8.83
CA VAL A 248 -10.51 -43.87 9.65
C VAL A 248 -10.93 -44.09 11.10
N GLN A 249 -12.12 -44.67 11.33
CA GLN A 249 -12.60 -45.01 12.67
C GLN A 249 -11.68 -46.02 13.38
N HIS A 250 -11.28 -47.08 12.69
CA HIS A 250 -10.38 -48.08 13.23
C HIS A 250 -9.02 -47.47 13.61
N LEU A 251 -8.41 -46.69 12.72
CA LEU A 251 -7.13 -46.03 13.00
C LEU A 251 -7.20 -45.09 14.21
N PHE A 252 -8.30 -44.35 14.35
CA PHE A 252 -8.48 -43.41 15.46
C PHE A 252 -8.65 -44.13 16.81
N LEU A 253 -9.31 -45.29 16.83
CA LEU A 253 -9.49 -46.09 18.04
C LEU A 253 -8.24 -46.89 18.40
N THR A 254 -7.51 -47.39 17.41
CA THR A 254 -6.30 -48.21 17.61
C THR A 254 -5.08 -47.36 17.90
N PHE A 255 -4.91 -46.23 17.21
CA PHE A 255 -3.74 -45.34 17.31
C PHE A 255 -4.12 -43.87 17.60
N PRO A 256 -4.89 -43.59 18.66
CA PRO A 256 -5.42 -42.25 18.91
C PRO A 256 -4.31 -41.19 18.99
N ARG A 257 -3.22 -41.50 19.71
CA ARG A 257 -2.08 -40.59 19.90
C ARG A 257 -1.41 -40.21 18.57
N ILE A 258 -1.15 -41.20 17.71
CA ILE A 258 -0.51 -41.02 16.41
C ILE A 258 -1.39 -40.21 15.47
N VAL A 259 -2.71 -40.49 15.44
CA VAL A 259 -3.66 -39.75 14.61
C VAL A 259 -3.79 -38.29 15.07
N PHE A 260 -3.86 -38.03 16.38
CA PHE A 260 -3.84 -36.66 16.89
C PHE A 260 -2.55 -35.92 16.56
N MET A 261 -1.40 -36.60 16.71
CA MET A 261 -0.10 -36.04 16.36
C MET A 261 -0.02 -35.70 14.86
N LEU A 262 -0.47 -36.59 13.98
CA LEU A 262 -0.52 -36.33 12.53
C LEU A 262 -1.40 -35.12 12.22
N GLY A 263 -2.60 -35.05 12.78
CA GLY A 263 -3.49 -33.90 12.59
C GLY A 263 -2.87 -32.58 13.05
N PHE A 264 -2.18 -32.59 14.20
CA PHE A 264 -1.45 -31.42 14.70
C PHE A 264 -0.27 -31.03 13.78
N LEU A 265 0.53 -32.00 13.33
CA LEU A 265 1.65 -31.77 12.41
C LEU A 265 1.19 -31.19 11.08
N VAL A 266 0.09 -31.70 10.51
CA VAL A 266 -0.51 -31.18 9.27
C VAL A 266 -1.01 -29.74 9.46
N PHE A 267 -1.72 -29.46 10.57
CA PHE A 267 -2.17 -28.11 10.89
C PHE A 267 -0.99 -27.13 11.02
N VAL A 268 0.04 -27.50 11.79
CA VAL A 268 1.24 -26.69 11.99
C VAL A 268 1.99 -26.50 10.67
N PHE A 269 2.11 -27.54 9.84
CA PHE A 269 2.75 -27.46 8.53
C PHE A 269 2.08 -26.40 7.65
N PHE A 270 0.76 -26.45 7.47
CA PHE A 270 0.07 -25.47 6.63
C PHE A 270 0.12 -24.05 7.20
N LEU A 271 0.01 -23.90 8.52
CA LEU A 271 0.15 -22.60 9.18
C LEU A 271 1.54 -21.99 8.91
N LEU A 272 2.60 -22.78 9.15
CA LEU A 272 3.97 -22.31 8.97
C LEU A 272 4.34 -22.14 7.50
N ALA A 273 3.84 -23.00 6.61
CA ALA A 273 4.05 -22.87 5.16
C ALA A 273 3.40 -21.59 4.62
N GLY A 274 2.17 -21.27 5.06
CA GLY A 274 1.53 -19.99 4.75
C GLY A 274 2.36 -18.80 5.24
N TYR A 275 2.86 -18.87 6.47
CA TYR A 275 3.73 -17.83 7.02
C TYR A 275 5.08 -17.71 6.29
N ALA A 276 5.66 -18.84 5.87
CA ALA A 276 6.89 -18.91 5.07
C ALA A 276 6.69 -18.30 3.69
N MET A 277 5.59 -18.63 3.01
CA MET A 277 5.22 -18.04 1.73
C MET A 277 5.01 -16.53 1.84
N PHE A 278 4.32 -16.06 2.89
CA PHE A 278 4.14 -14.63 3.12
C PHE A 278 5.47 -13.89 3.31
N HIS A 279 6.36 -14.40 4.15
CA HIS A 279 7.68 -13.79 4.35
C HIS A 279 8.60 -13.92 3.12
N SER A 280 8.43 -14.96 2.31
CA SER A 280 9.12 -15.11 1.02
C SER A 280 8.64 -14.05 0.03
N TYR A 281 7.33 -13.83 -0.04
CA TYR A 281 6.74 -12.75 -0.84
C TYR A 281 7.29 -11.39 -0.40
N LEU A 282 7.28 -11.09 0.91
CA LEU A 282 7.84 -9.85 1.45
C LEU A 282 9.33 -9.67 1.08
N ALA A 283 10.12 -10.75 1.14
CA ALA A 283 11.51 -10.72 0.70
C ALA A 283 11.65 -10.41 -0.80
N LEU A 284 10.80 -10.99 -1.66
CA LEU A 284 10.79 -10.76 -3.10
C LEU A 284 10.39 -9.33 -3.47
N VAL A 285 9.40 -8.75 -2.79
CA VAL A 285 8.99 -7.34 -3.00
C VAL A 285 9.83 -6.33 -2.22
N ASN A 286 10.89 -6.80 -1.54
CA ASN A 286 11.79 -6.00 -0.71
C ASN A 286 11.08 -5.19 0.41
N GLN A 287 9.99 -5.72 0.96
CA GLN A 287 9.24 -5.12 2.07
C GLN A 287 9.43 -5.90 3.38
N THR A 288 9.14 -5.27 4.51
CA THR A 288 9.00 -5.96 5.81
C THR A 288 7.52 -6.10 6.18
N SER A 289 7.17 -7.02 7.07
CA SER A 289 5.84 -7.14 7.66
C SER A 289 5.45 -5.85 8.39
N ASN A 290 6.38 -5.14 9.02
CA ASN A 290 6.10 -3.83 9.62
C ASN A 290 5.79 -2.78 8.54
N GLU A 291 6.47 -2.79 7.40
CA GLU A 291 6.13 -1.91 6.27
C GLU A 291 4.79 -2.27 5.64
N CYS A 292 4.51 -3.56 5.45
CA CYS A 292 3.22 -4.05 4.99
C CYS A 292 2.11 -3.65 5.97
N CYS A 293 2.32 -3.80 7.28
CA CYS A 293 1.40 -3.32 8.30
C CYS A 293 1.31 -1.80 8.35
N LEU A 294 2.37 -1.03 8.09
CA LEU A 294 2.28 0.44 7.98
C LEU A 294 1.54 0.87 6.73
N HIS A 295 1.57 0.08 5.65
CA HIS A 295 0.71 0.28 4.49
C HIS A 295 -0.76 -0.04 4.79
N VAL A 296 -1.04 -1.07 5.61
CA VAL A 296 -2.41 -1.48 6.02
C VAL A 296 -2.96 -0.67 7.19
N SER A 297 -2.09 -0.19 8.08
CA SER A 297 -2.36 0.52 9.34
C SER A 297 -1.84 1.94 9.33
N CYS A 298 -1.58 2.51 8.14
CA CYS A 298 -1.48 3.95 8.01
C CYS A 298 -2.73 4.49 8.73
N PRO A 299 -2.59 5.34 9.76
CA PRO A 299 -3.76 5.88 10.41
C PRO A 299 -4.62 6.48 9.29
N PRO A 300 -5.93 6.22 9.28
CA PRO A 300 -6.80 6.88 8.34
C PRO A 300 -6.49 8.36 8.47
N LEU A 301 -6.17 9.02 7.36
CA LEU A 301 -6.21 10.48 7.25
C LEU A 301 -7.57 10.86 7.82
N ARG A 302 -7.60 11.27 9.09
CA ARG A 302 -8.85 11.60 9.75
C ARG A 302 -9.29 12.85 9.01
N LEU A 303 -10.40 12.75 8.30
CA LEU A 303 -11.06 13.87 7.68
C LEU A 303 -11.40 14.87 8.80
N HIS A 304 -10.55 15.87 9.03
CA HIS A 304 -10.83 16.89 10.04
C HIS A 304 -11.59 18.01 9.35
N LYS A 305 -12.84 18.25 9.78
CA LYS A 305 -13.52 19.50 9.44
C LYS A 305 -12.77 20.63 10.12
N ILE A 306 -12.20 21.56 9.35
CA ILE A 306 -11.60 22.74 9.96
C ILE A 306 -12.76 23.63 10.43
N MET A 307 -12.89 23.79 11.75
CA MET A 307 -13.77 24.82 12.32
C MET A 307 -12.96 26.02 12.82
N ARG A 308 -11.75 25.79 13.37
CA ARG A 308 -10.71 26.79 13.70
C ARG A 308 -9.39 26.04 13.87
N ASN A 309 -8.44 26.18 12.95
CA ASN A 309 -7.12 25.54 13.11
C ASN A 309 -6.00 26.51 12.72
N VAL A 310 -5.65 27.38 13.67
CA VAL A 310 -4.52 28.34 13.56
C VAL A 310 -3.24 27.59 13.18
N ASP A 311 -3.04 26.39 13.74
CA ASP A 311 -1.87 25.55 13.50
C ASP A 311 -1.66 25.18 12.02
N LEU A 312 -2.74 25.05 11.21
CA LEU A 312 -2.59 24.72 9.79
C LEU A 312 -1.95 25.88 9.03
N LEU A 313 -2.54 27.07 9.13
CA LEU A 313 -2.10 28.25 8.38
C LEU A 313 -0.70 28.72 8.83
N ASP A 314 -0.37 28.56 10.11
CA ASP A 314 0.98 28.82 10.64
C ASP A 314 2.01 27.82 10.09
N SER A 315 1.60 26.58 9.89
CA SER A 315 2.49 25.51 9.40
C SER A 315 2.81 25.56 7.91
N VAL A 316 2.22 26.48 7.14
CA VAL A 316 2.40 26.59 5.69
C VAL A 316 2.86 27.99 5.29
N ASP A 317 3.74 28.10 4.31
CA ASP A 317 4.23 29.37 3.73
C ASP A 317 3.81 29.55 2.27
N CYS A 318 3.32 28.49 1.65
CA CYS A 318 2.93 28.45 0.25
C CYS A 318 1.56 27.79 0.10
N VAL A 319 0.64 28.42 -0.63
CA VAL A 319 -0.70 27.89 -0.87
C VAL A 319 -0.98 27.86 -2.36
N LEU A 320 -1.31 26.69 -2.87
CA LEU A 320 -1.72 26.46 -4.25
C LEU A 320 -3.23 26.30 -4.26
N PHE A 321 -3.93 27.15 -5.01
CA PHE A 321 -5.36 27.06 -5.20
C PHE A 321 -5.68 26.53 -6.59
N ASP A 322 -6.52 25.50 -6.67
CA ASP A 322 -7.29 25.31 -7.90
C ASP A 322 -8.21 26.52 -8.15
N CYS A 323 -8.65 26.66 -9.40
CA CYS A 323 -9.42 27.80 -9.86
C CYS A 323 -10.93 27.53 -9.89
N ASP A 324 -11.35 26.63 -10.78
CA ASP A 324 -12.75 26.39 -11.14
C ASP A 324 -13.44 25.53 -10.07
N GLY A 325 -14.36 26.11 -9.31
CA GLY A 325 -15.02 25.44 -8.19
C GLY A 325 -14.41 25.77 -6.82
N VAL A 326 -13.27 26.48 -6.78
CA VAL A 326 -12.58 26.89 -5.54
C VAL A 326 -12.65 28.39 -5.32
N ILE A 327 -12.09 29.19 -6.23
CA ILE A 327 -12.07 30.66 -6.13
C ILE A 327 -13.16 31.32 -6.98
N TRP A 328 -13.68 30.64 -7.99
CA TRP A 328 -14.84 31.08 -8.76
C TRP A 328 -15.70 29.92 -9.24
N ARG A 329 -16.92 30.23 -9.69
CA ARG A 329 -17.79 29.33 -10.45
C ARG A 329 -18.28 30.08 -11.69
N GLY A 330 -17.90 29.62 -12.87
CA GLY A 330 -18.22 30.34 -14.11
C GLY A 330 -17.60 31.73 -14.15
N GLU A 331 -18.43 32.77 -14.16
CA GLU A 331 -18.02 34.18 -14.18
C GLU A 331 -18.24 34.89 -12.84
N GLN A 332 -18.50 34.15 -11.76
CA GLN A 332 -18.72 34.71 -10.43
C GLN A 332 -17.66 34.20 -9.44
N ALA A 333 -17.04 35.11 -8.68
CA ALA A 333 -16.15 34.75 -7.59
C ALA A 333 -16.92 34.01 -6.48
N VAL A 334 -16.28 33.04 -5.84
CA VAL A 334 -16.81 32.44 -4.62
C VAL A 334 -16.81 33.52 -3.52
N PRO A 335 -17.94 33.75 -2.81
CA PRO A 335 -18.01 34.78 -1.79
C PRO A 335 -16.92 34.62 -0.73
N GLY A 336 -16.16 35.69 -0.45
CA GLY A 336 -15.05 35.71 0.51
C GLY A 336 -13.71 35.18 -0.03
N ALA A 337 -13.66 34.62 -1.24
CA ALA A 337 -12.43 34.06 -1.81
C ALA A 337 -11.32 35.10 -2.00
N ALA A 338 -11.66 36.27 -2.56
CA ALA A 338 -10.69 37.34 -2.78
C ALA A 338 -10.08 37.82 -1.46
N GLU A 339 -10.92 38.05 -0.45
CA GLU A 339 -10.48 38.46 0.88
C GLU A 339 -9.55 37.42 1.53
N VAL A 340 -9.84 36.12 1.39
CA VAL A 340 -8.95 35.05 1.89
C VAL A 340 -7.57 35.13 1.25
N ILE A 341 -7.51 35.32 -0.07
CA ILE A 341 -6.25 35.41 -0.81
C ILE A 341 -5.46 36.66 -0.41
N ASP A 342 -6.12 37.80 -0.29
CA ASP A 342 -5.49 39.05 0.12
C ASP A 342 -4.90 38.91 1.53
N LEU A 343 -5.66 38.39 2.49
CA LEU A 343 -5.18 38.16 3.86
C LEU A 343 -4.01 37.17 3.93
N LEU A 344 -4.03 36.10 3.11
CA LEU A 344 -2.89 35.17 3.03
C LEU A 344 -1.63 35.88 2.50
N LYS A 345 -1.76 36.72 1.47
CA LYS A 345 -0.65 37.51 0.94
C LYS A 345 -0.15 38.55 1.95
N GLU A 346 -1.05 39.23 2.67
CA GLU A 346 -0.71 40.17 3.74
C GLU A 346 0.06 39.51 4.89
N GLN A 347 -0.25 38.24 5.20
CA GLN A 347 0.49 37.42 6.16
C GLN A 347 1.82 36.86 5.61
N GLY A 348 2.24 37.28 4.42
CA GLY A 348 3.51 36.89 3.80
C GLY A 348 3.52 35.48 3.20
N LYS A 349 2.35 34.87 2.96
CA LYS A 349 2.26 33.57 2.29
C LYS A 349 2.41 33.75 0.78
N ASN A 350 3.14 32.83 0.14
CA ASN A 350 3.18 32.75 -1.32
C ASN A 350 1.89 32.06 -1.82
N VAL A 351 1.17 32.72 -2.72
CA VAL A 351 -0.10 32.21 -3.26
C VAL A 351 0.03 31.98 -4.76
N PHE A 352 -0.31 30.77 -5.20
CA PHE A 352 -0.26 30.36 -6.60
C PHE A 352 -1.59 29.75 -7.05
N PHE A 353 -1.92 29.92 -8.32
CA PHE A 353 -3.15 29.44 -8.93
C PHE A 353 -2.86 28.35 -9.95
N VAL A 354 -3.43 27.16 -9.78
CA VAL A 354 -3.11 25.95 -10.55
C VAL A 354 -4.36 25.38 -11.23
N THR A 355 -4.44 25.47 -12.56
CA THR A 355 -5.65 25.05 -13.29
C THR A 355 -5.37 24.02 -14.39
N ASN A 356 -6.22 22.98 -14.47
CA ASN A 356 -6.19 22.01 -15.55
C ASN A 356 -6.73 22.56 -16.88
N ASN A 357 -7.36 23.74 -16.87
CA ASN A 357 -8.01 24.31 -18.04
C ASN A 357 -6.98 24.97 -18.98
N SER A 358 -6.91 24.46 -20.22
CA SER A 358 -5.97 24.90 -21.25
C SER A 358 -6.58 25.89 -22.25
N SER A 359 -7.73 26.51 -21.92
CA SER A 359 -8.45 27.42 -22.84
C SER A 359 -7.93 28.86 -22.85
N LYS A 360 -7.11 29.24 -21.87
CA LYS A 360 -6.61 30.62 -21.71
C LYS A 360 -5.12 30.62 -21.37
N THR A 361 -4.44 31.71 -21.73
CA THR A 361 -3.05 31.96 -21.33
C THR A 361 -2.98 32.39 -19.87
N ARG A 362 -1.79 32.36 -19.28
CA ARG A 362 -1.57 32.89 -17.91
C ARG A 362 -2.06 34.33 -17.79
N ARG A 363 -1.74 35.17 -18.78
CA ARG A 363 -2.16 36.57 -18.84
C ARG A 363 -3.68 36.70 -18.82
N MET A 364 -4.37 35.93 -19.66
CA MET A 364 -5.82 35.95 -19.74
C MET A 364 -6.49 35.48 -18.43
N TYR A 365 -5.89 34.52 -17.72
CA TYR A 365 -6.37 34.12 -16.39
C TYR A 365 -6.14 35.19 -15.33
N ALA A 366 -4.97 35.83 -15.31
CA ALA A 366 -4.69 36.95 -14.40
C ALA A 366 -5.66 38.13 -14.65
N ASP A 367 -5.94 38.46 -15.91
CA ASP A 367 -6.91 39.49 -16.26
C ASP A 367 -8.35 39.10 -15.83
N LYS A 368 -8.72 37.81 -15.92
CA LYS A 368 -10.00 37.30 -15.39
C LYS A 368 -10.07 37.43 -13.87
N MET A 369 -9.03 37.00 -13.16
CA MET A 369 -8.92 37.11 -11.70
C MET A 369 -9.04 38.57 -11.24
N THR A 370 -8.35 39.49 -11.92
CA THR A 370 -8.42 40.92 -11.63
C THR A 370 -9.86 41.45 -11.74
N LYS A 371 -10.59 41.06 -12.81
CA LYS A 371 -12.01 41.44 -12.98
C LYS A 371 -12.93 40.88 -11.90
N LEU A 372 -12.58 39.73 -11.34
CA LEU A 372 -13.30 39.08 -10.25
C LEU A 372 -12.91 39.61 -8.86
N GLY A 373 -12.00 40.58 -8.80
CA GLY A 373 -11.61 41.26 -7.56
C GLY A 373 -10.40 40.66 -6.85
N PHE A 374 -9.62 39.80 -7.52
CA PHE A 374 -8.37 39.25 -6.96
C PHE A 374 -7.16 40.06 -7.43
N ASP A 375 -6.26 40.44 -6.52
CA ASP A 375 -4.96 41.01 -6.89
C ASP A 375 -3.98 39.89 -7.28
N VAL A 376 -3.77 39.67 -8.59
CA VAL A 376 -2.99 38.54 -9.11
C VAL A 376 -2.02 38.97 -10.20
N ARG A 377 -0.77 38.49 -10.11
CA ARG A 377 0.24 38.66 -11.15
C ARG A 377 0.24 37.45 -12.09
N GLU A 378 0.63 37.67 -13.34
CA GLU A 378 0.71 36.60 -14.35
C GLU A 378 1.61 35.42 -13.92
N GLU A 379 2.73 35.72 -13.25
CA GLU A 379 3.69 34.74 -12.73
C GLU A 379 3.14 33.86 -11.60
N GLU A 380 2.01 34.24 -11.01
CA GLU A 380 1.33 33.46 -9.97
C GLU A 380 0.38 32.41 -10.56
N VAL A 381 0.17 32.41 -11.88
CA VAL A 381 -0.82 31.56 -12.56
C VAL A 381 -0.15 30.45 -13.37
N PHE A 382 -0.51 29.21 -13.04
CA PHE A 382 0.00 27.98 -13.63
C PHE A 382 -1.14 27.17 -14.26
N GLY A 383 -1.42 27.45 -15.52
CA GLY A 383 -2.34 26.66 -16.34
C GLY A 383 -1.64 25.53 -17.08
N THR A 384 -2.38 24.48 -17.43
CA THR A 384 -1.83 23.36 -18.23
C THR A 384 -1.34 23.78 -19.61
N ALA A 385 -1.90 24.85 -20.21
CA ALA A 385 -1.38 25.39 -21.47
C ALA A 385 0.09 25.81 -21.35
N TYR A 386 0.40 26.63 -20.34
CA TYR A 386 1.76 27.05 -20.00
C TYR A 386 2.64 25.87 -19.57
N CYS A 387 2.15 25.03 -18.65
CA CYS A 387 2.93 23.90 -18.15
C CYS A 387 3.29 22.91 -19.27
N SER A 388 2.40 22.67 -20.24
CA SER A 388 2.71 21.81 -21.39
C SER A 388 3.79 22.43 -22.29
N ALA A 389 3.79 23.75 -22.47
CA ALA A 389 4.83 24.44 -23.21
C ALA A 389 6.20 24.33 -22.52
N VAL A 390 6.24 24.57 -21.20
CA VAL A 390 7.45 24.42 -20.38
C VAL A 390 7.94 22.97 -20.36
N TYR A 391 7.02 22.00 -20.25
CA TYR A 391 7.35 20.56 -20.27
C TYR A 391 8.07 20.18 -21.56
N LEU A 392 7.51 20.57 -22.71
CA LEU A 392 8.12 20.28 -24.01
C LEU A 392 9.48 20.97 -24.18
N ARG A 393 9.61 22.20 -23.68
CA ARG A 393 10.85 22.98 -23.81
C ARG A 393 11.97 22.46 -22.92
N ASN A 394 11.68 22.25 -21.64
CA ASN A 394 12.70 22.05 -20.61
C ASN A 394 12.89 20.57 -20.23
N VAL A 395 11.85 19.74 -20.36
CA VAL A 395 11.94 18.31 -20.01
C VAL A 395 12.16 17.48 -21.27
N CYS A 396 11.36 17.71 -22.31
CA CYS A 396 11.52 16.96 -23.56
C CYS A 396 12.61 17.51 -24.46
N GLU A 397 13.12 18.72 -24.19
CA GLU A 397 14.10 19.42 -25.01
C GLU A 397 13.74 19.40 -26.51
N LEU A 398 12.45 19.63 -26.81
CA LEU A 398 11.89 19.42 -28.14
C LEU A 398 12.63 20.24 -29.21
N ARG A 399 13.12 19.54 -30.25
CA ARG A 399 13.69 20.13 -31.47
C ARG A 399 12.81 19.81 -32.67
N GLY A 400 11.87 20.71 -32.98
CA GLY A 400 10.92 20.57 -34.06
C GLY A 400 9.60 21.27 -33.76
N LYS A 401 8.57 20.96 -34.54
CA LYS A 401 7.22 21.50 -34.39
C LYS A 401 6.30 20.59 -33.58
N VAL A 402 5.23 21.19 -33.07
CA VAL A 402 4.11 20.51 -32.41
C VAL A 402 2.91 20.45 -33.36
N TYR A 403 2.29 19.29 -33.53
CA TYR A 403 0.91 19.23 -33.99
C TYR A 403 -0.02 19.38 -32.78
N LEU A 404 -0.67 20.53 -32.69
CA LEU A 404 -1.50 20.94 -31.57
C LEU A 404 -2.97 20.68 -31.90
N ILE A 405 -3.59 19.79 -31.13
CA ILE A 405 -5.04 19.70 -30.98
C ILE A 405 -5.37 20.51 -29.73
N GLY A 406 -5.70 21.79 -29.88
CA GLY A 406 -5.86 22.68 -28.74
C GLY A 406 -6.32 24.08 -29.11
N SER A 407 -6.52 24.89 -28.08
CA SER A 407 -7.02 26.27 -28.18
C SER A 407 -5.96 27.25 -28.76
N PRO A 408 -6.38 28.41 -29.28
CA PRO A 408 -5.45 29.48 -29.65
C PRO A 408 -4.57 29.97 -28.49
N ALA A 409 -5.05 29.85 -27.25
CA ALA A 409 -4.26 30.19 -26.07
C ALA A 409 -3.05 29.26 -25.89
N MET A 410 -3.20 27.97 -26.18
CA MET A 410 -2.08 27.02 -26.14
C MET A 410 -1.03 27.34 -27.20
N GLU A 411 -1.47 27.78 -28.39
CA GLU A 411 -0.55 28.26 -29.43
C GLU A 411 0.27 29.45 -28.94
N GLN A 412 -0.34 30.41 -28.25
CA GLN A 412 0.37 31.56 -27.69
C GLN A 412 1.38 31.14 -26.61
N GLU A 413 1.03 30.22 -25.71
CA GLU A 413 1.94 29.72 -24.67
C GLU A 413 3.13 28.93 -25.26
N LEU A 414 2.90 28.12 -26.30
CA LEU A 414 3.98 27.43 -27.03
C LEU A 414 4.89 28.42 -27.76
N ALA A 415 4.31 29.40 -28.45
CA ALA A 415 5.07 30.43 -29.14
C ALA A 415 5.93 31.27 -28.17
N ALA A 416 5.42 31.56 -26.97
CA ALA A 416 6.13 32.31 -25.94
C ALA A 416 7.42 31.63 -25.47
N VAL A 417 7.50 30.29 -25.54
CA VAL A 417 8.72 29.52 -25.23
C VAL A 417 9.51 29.11 -26.48
N GLY A 418 9.17 29.67 -27.64
CA GLY A 418 9.86 29.43 -28.91
C GLY A 418 9.55 28.09 -29.57
N ILE A 419 8.41 27.47 -29.25
CA ILE A 419 7.96 26.23 -29.89
C ILE A 419 6.98 26.57 -31.01
N GLN A 420 7.32 26.14 -32.22
CA GLN A 420 6.44 26.22 -33.38
C GLN A 420 5.42 25.08 -33.39
N GLN A 421 4.27 25.34 -33.99
CA GLN A 421 3.03 24.60 -33.83
C GLN A 421 2.17 24.69 -35.11
N THR A 422 1.31 23.72 -35.31
CA THR A 422 0.28 23.70 -36.37
C THR A 422 -0.96 22.94 -35.88
N GLY A 423 -2.11 23.09 -36.53
CA GLY A 423 -3.34 22.34 -36.22
C GLY A 423 -4.38 23.07 -35.37
N VAL A 424 -4.14 24.33 -34.98
CA VAL A 424 -5.14 25.19 -34.30
C VAL A 424 -6.24 25.62 -35.28
N GLY A 425 -7.48 25.73 -34.80
CA GLY A 425 -8.65 26.11 -35.63
C GLY A 425 -9.37 24.91 -36.25
N PRO A 426 -10.39 25.11 -37.09
CA PRO A 426 -11.14 24.03 -37.72
C PRO A 426 -10.33 23.25 -38.76
N ASP A 427 -10.47 21.92 -38.75
CA ASP A 427 -9.96 21.02 -39.81
C ASP A 427 -11.13 20.18 -40.33
N HIS A 428 -11.69 20.59 -41.48
CA HIS A 428 -12.91 20.02 -42.04
C HIS A 428 -12.64 18.71 -42.78
N VAL A 429 -13.57 17.75 -42.65
CA VAL A 429 -13.48 16.48 -43.39
C VAL A 429 -13.63 16.73 -44.89
N ALA A 430 -12.65 16.27 -45.66
CA ALA A 430 -12.65 16.32 -47.12
C ALA A 430 -12.04 15.02 -47.68
N GLY A 431 -12.48 14.59 -48.87
CA GLY A 431 -12.01 13.36 -49.51
C GLY A 431 -12.62 12.08 -48.92
N LYS A 432 -12.00 10.94 -49.24
CA LYS A 432 -12.40 9.58 -48.82
C LYS A 432 -11.30 8.94 -47.98
N ALA A 433 -11.57 7.77 -47.39
CA ALA A 433 -10.62 7.05 -46.54
C ALA A 433 -9.21 6.87 -47.15
N ALA A 434 -9.12 6.61 -48.45
CA ALA A 434 -7.84 6.51 -49.15
C ALA A 434 -7.05 7.83 -49.15
N ASP A 435 -7.74 8.97 -49.29
CA ASP A 435 -7.13 10.31 -49.24
C ASP A 435 -6.67 10.65 -47.82
N TRP A 436 -7.41 10.22 -46.80
CA TRP A 436 -7.08 10.45 -45.40
C TRP A 436 -5.81 9.71 -44.96
N ALA A 437 -5.58 8.51 -45.50
CA ALA A 437 -4.36 7.74 -45.25
C ALA A 437 -3.11 8.42 -45.84
N GLY A 438 -3.27 9.20 -46.91
CA GLY A 438 -2.20 9.96 -47.58
C GLY A 438 -2.17 11.44 -47.23
N VAL A 439 -2.79 11.86 -46.11
CA VAL A 439 -2.89 13.29 -45.77
C VAL A 439 -1.49 13.91 -45.62
N PRO A 440 -1.20 15.08 -46.24
CA PRO A 440 0.12 15.68 -46.15
C PRO A 440 0.43 16.09 -44.71
N LEU A 441 1.62 15.70 -44.24
CA LEU A 441 2.15 15.97 -42.92
C LEU A 441 3.34 16.93 -43.01
N ASP A 442 3.49 17.81 -42.02
CA ASP A 442 4.70 18.62 -41.88
C ASP A 442 5.84 17.74 -41.32
N PRO A 443 6.93 17.52 -42.08
CA PRO A 443 8.03 16.65 -41.67
C PRO A 443 8.83 17.19 -40.49
N GLU A 444 8.63 18.45 -40.07
CA GLU A 444 9.28 19.04 -38.90
C GLU A 444 8.54 18.74 -37.59
N VAL A 445 7.32 18.20 -37.65
CA VAL A 445 6.56 17.84 -36.44
C VAL A 445 7.25 16.67 -35.71
N ARG A 446 7.46 16.85 -34.41
CA ARG A 446 8.10 15.88 -33.52
C ARG A 446 7.29 15.59 -32.25
N ALA A 447 6.17 16.28 -32.06
CA ALA A 447 5.28 16.05 -30.94
C ALA A 447 3.81 16.28 -31.33
N VAL A 448 2.91 15.48 -30.78
CA VAL A 448 1.47 15.75 -30.77
C VAL A 448 1.06 16.15 -29.36
N VAL A 449 0.41 17.31 -29.23
CA VAL A 449 -0.12 17.81 -27.97
C VAL A 449 -1.64 17.87 -28.06
N VAL A 450 -2.32 17.29 -27.08
CA VAL A 450 -3.79 17.31 -26.98
C VAL A 450 -4.21 18.08 -25.73
N GLY A 451 -4.83 19.24 -25.97
CA GLY A 451 -5.52 20.06 -24.99
C GLY A 451 -7.02 20.14 -25.25
N PHE A 452 -7.71 21.05 -24.56
CA PHE A 452 -9.09 21.38 -24.91
C PHE A 452 -9.14 22.06 -26.29
N ASP A 453 -9.93 21.52 -27.20
CA ASP A 453 -10.10 21.99 -28.57
C ASP A 453 -11.58 21.93 -28.99
N GLU A 454 -12.22 23.08 -29.10
CA GLU A 454 -13.61 23.19 -29.56
C GLU A 454 -13.80 22.82 -31.04
N HIS A 455 -12.71 22.75 -31.79
CA HIS A 455 -12.66 22.35 -33.19
C HIS A 455 -12.18 20.91 -33.38
N PHE A 456 -12.21 20.08 -32.33
CA PHE A 456 -11.84 18.67 -32.43
C PHE A 456 -12.67 17.98 -33.53
N SER A 457 -11.99 17.39 -34.50
CA SER A 457 -12.61 16.79 -35.68
C SER A 457 -11.98 15.44 -36.01
N TYR A 458 -12.66 14.66 -36.84
CA TYR A 458 -12.11 13.40 -37.35
C TYR A 458 -10.78 13.63 -38.10
N MET A 459 -10.63 14.74 -38.84
CA MET A 459 -9.38 15.02 -39.56
C MET A 459 -8.22 15.33 -38.62
N LYS A 460 -8.47 16.05 -37.52
CA LYS A 460 -7.45 16.26 -36.49
C LYS A 460 -7.00 14.95 -35.86
N LEU A 461 -7.97 14.09 -35.52
CA LEU A 461 -7.71 12.75 -35.00
C LEU A 461 -6.88 11.92 -35.99
N ASN A 462 -7.25 11.94 -37.28
CA ASN A 462 -6.51 11.22 -38.32
C ASN A 462 -5.08 11.74 -38.47
N ARG A 463 -4.87 13.06 -38.52
CA ARG A 463 -3.52 13.64 -38.60
C ARG A 463 -2.67 13.28 -37.37
N ALA A 464 -3.25 13.36 -36.17
CA ALA A 464 -2.57 12.93 -34.95
C ALA A 464 -2.17 11.45 -35.03
N LEU A 465 -3.05 10.56 -35.51
CA LEU A 465 -2.72 9.16 -35.77
C LEU A 465 -1.52 9.02 -36.72
N GLN A 466 -1.51 9.75 -37.84
CA GLN A 466 -0.42 9.67 -38.80
C GLN A 466 0.93 10.15 -38.20
N TYR A 467 0.92 11.26 -37.46
CA TYR A 467 2.13 11.71 -36.74
C TYR A 467 2.57 10.71 -35.66
N LEU A 468 1.64 10.16 -34.89
CA LEU A 468 1.91 9.23 -33.78
C LEU A 468 2.26 7.81 -34.23
N SER A 469 2.08 7.49 -35.52
CA SER A 469 2.60 6.26 -36.11
C SER A 469 4.13 6.25 -36.15
N GLN A 470 4.76 7.43 -36.10
CA GLN A 470 6.21 7.57 -35.93
C GLN A 470 6.58 7.35 -34.45
N LYS A 471 7.41 6.34 -34.17
CA LYS A 471 7.77 5.96 -32.79
C LYS A 471 8.42 7.08 -31.99
N ASP A 472 9.22 7.91 -32.66
CA ASP A 472 9.97 9.01 -32.02
C ASP A 472 9.15 10.29 -31.83
N CYS A 473 7.91 10.32 -32.35
CA CYS A 473 7.00 11.44 -32.11
C CYS A 473 6.48 11.40 -30.67
N LEU A 474 6.69 12.49 -29.92
CA LEU A 474 6.21 12.63 -28.54
C LEU A 474 4.69 12.72 -28.51
N PHE A 475 4.07 12.18 -27.47
CA PHE A 475 2.62 12.24 -27.27
C PHE A 475 2.29 12.79 -25.89
N VAL A 476 1.74 14.00 -25.86
CA VAL A 476 1.50 14.76 -24.62
C VAL A 476 0.04 15.18 -24.52
N GLY A 477 -0.56 15.01 -23.34
CA GLY A 477 -1.90 15.51 -23.02
C GLY A 477 -1.85 16.58 -21.93
N THR A 478 -2.71 17.60 -22.00
CA THR A 478 -2.74 18.63 -20.94
C THR A 478 -3.30 18.08 -19.63
N ASN A 479 -4.39 17.31 -19.66
CA ASN A 479 -5.05 16.71 -18.50
C ASN A 479 -5.95 15.53 -18.93
N ARG A 480 -6.53 14.80 -17.97
CA ARG A 480 -7.47 13.68 -18.22
C ARG A 480 -8.91 14.00 -17.79
N ASP A 481 -9.26 15.27 -17.61
CA ASP A 481 -10.56 15.66 -17.07
C ASP A 481 -11.65 15.32 -18.09
N SER A 482 -12.61 14.49 -17.68
CA SER A 482 -13.66 13.99 -18.57
C SER A 482 -14.74 15.03 -18.87
N ARG A 483 -14.93 16.01 -17.98
CA ARG A 483 -16.02 17.00 -18.05
C ARG A 483 -15.56 18.35 -17.54
N LEU A 484 -15.97 19.40 -18.25
CA LEU A 484 -15.92 20.80 -17.82
C LEU A 484 -17.32 21.18 -17.28
N PRO A 485 -17.46 21.47 -15.98
CA PRO A 485 -18.75 21.84 -15.39
C PRO A 485 -19.20 23.24 -15.84
N LEU A 486 -20.51 23.41 -16.04
CA LEU A 486 -21.17 24.69 -16.37
C LEU A 486 -22.26 24.99 -15.34
N GLU A 487 -22.74 26.25 -15.33
CA GLU A 487 -23.84 26.67 -14.47
C GLU A 487 -25.12 25.86 -14.72
N GLY A 488 -25.92 25.67 -13.66
CA GLY A 488 -27.18 24.93 -13.72
C GLY A 488 -27.04 23.41 -13.85
N GLY A 489 -25.89 22.84 -13.46
CA GLY A 489 -25.65 21.39 -13.46
C GLY A 489 -25.39 20.79 -14.85
N LYS A 490 -25.13 21.62 -15.85
CA LYS A 490 -24.74 21.18 -17.20
C LYS A 490 -23.23 20.94 -17.24
N ALA A 491 -22.77 20.18 -18.23
CA ALA A 491 -21.35 19.97 -18.47
C ALA A 491 -21.08 19.78 -19.96
N VAL A 492 -19.87 20.11 -20.38
CA VAL A 492 -19.36 19.79 -21.73
C VAL A 492 -18.18 18.82 -21.63
N PRO A 493 -17.87 18.07 -22.71
CA PRO A 493 -16.71 17.17 -22.73
C PRO A 493 -15.42 17.92 -22.39
N GLY A 494 -14.64 17.36 -21.47
CA GLY A 494 -13.31 17.87 -21.12
C GLY A 494 -12.21 17.28 -22.00
N THR A 495 -10.97 17.74 -21.82
CA THR A 495 -9.81 17.28 -22.61
C THR A 495 -9.61 15.77 -22.55
N GLY A 496 -9.94 15.12 -21.44
CA GLY A 496 -9.83 13.66 -21.30
C GLY A 496 -10.58 12.89 -22.39
N CYS A 497 -11.73 13.39 -22.85
CA CYS A 497 -12.48 12.77 -23.95
C CYS A 497 -11.71 12.83 -25.29
N LEU A 498 -11.11 13.98 -25.58
CA LEU A 498 -10.33 14.22 -26.80
C LEU A 498 -9.05 13.37 -26.76
N LEU A 499 -8.36 13.39 -25.62
CA LEU A 499 -7.15 12.62 -25.38
C LEU A 499 -7.40 11.12 -25.56
N GLN A 500 -8.47 10.60 -24.95
CA GLN A 500 -8.82 9.18 -25.05
C GLN A 500 -9.13 8.76 -26.49
N ALA A 501 -9.76 9.62 -27.29
CA ALA A 501 -9.98 9.35 -28.71
C ALA A 501 -8.65 9.22 -29.47
N VAL A 502 -7.71 10.14 -29.23
CA VAL A 502 -6.38 10.11 -29.85
C VAL A 502 -5.56 8.91 -29.37
N GLU A 503 -5.57 8.60 -28.07
CA GLU A 503 -4.89 7.42 -27.50
C GLU A 503 -5.41 6.11 -28.10
N THR A 504 -6.73 6.02 -28.28
CA THR A 504 -7.37 4.85 -28.89
C THR A 504 -6.97 4.69 -30.35
N ALA A 505 -7.02 5.78 -31.13
CA ALA A 505 -6.64 5.74 -32.53
C ALA A 505 -5.16 5.39 -32.70
N ALA A 506 -4.28 6.06 -31.94
CA ALA A 506 -2.83 5.88 -32.02
C ALA A 506 -2.32 4.58 -31.37
N GLN A 507 -3.15 3.89 -30.57
CA GLN A 507 -2.76 2.75 -29.73
C GLN A 507 -1.53 3.06 -28.85
N ARG A 508 -1.43 4.31 -28.39
CA ARG A 508 -0.34 4.83 -27.57
C ARG A 508 -0.95 5.61 -26.42
N GLN A 509 -0.30 5.58 -25.25
CA GLN A 509 -0.69 6.40 -24.11
C GLN A 509 0.06 7.72 -24.13
N ALA A 510 -0.63 8.81 -23.81
CA ALA A 510 -0.04 10.12 -23.71
C ALA A 510 0.56 10.34 -22.31
N GLN A 511 1.69 11.02 -22.27
CA GLN A 511 2.19 11.60 -21.03
C GLN A 511 1.34 12.83 -20.69
N THR A 512 0.69 12.83 -19.53
CA THR A 512 -0.10 13.98 -19.10
C THR A 512 0.71 14.94 -18.23
N VAL A 513 0.45 16.24 -18.37
CA VAL A 513 1.21 17.30 -17.71
C VAL A 513 0.48 17.86 -16.48
N GLY A 514 -0.84 18.02 -16.59
CA GLY A 514 -1.68 18.58 -15.53
C GLY A 514 -1.90 17.63 -14.36
N LYS A 515 -2.70 18.13 -13.42
CA LYS A 515 -3.12 17.42 -12.20
C LYS A 515 -3.81 16.11 -12.59
N PRO A 516 -3.50 14.97 -11.92
CA PRO A 516 -2.78 14.85 -10.64
C PRO A 516 -1.25 14.68 -10.73
N ASN A 517 -0.62 14.87 -11.90
CA ASN A 517 0.84 14.74 -12.02
C ASN A 517 1.57 15.91 -11.34
N SER A 518 2.79 15.65 -10.83
CA SER A 518 3.56 16.65 -10.07
C SER A 518 4.05 17.84 -10.90
N PHE A 519 4.07 17.74 -12.23
CA PHE A 519 4.80 18.69 -13.08
C PHE A 519 4.31 20.14 -12.91
N MET A 520 3.02 20.35 -12.66
CA MET A 520 2.50 21.68 -12.38
C MET A 520 3.09 22.29 -11.09
N PHE A 521 3.27 21.48 -10.04
CA PHE A 521 3.97 21.89 -8.83
C PHE A 521 5.48 22.07 -9.09
N ASP A 522 6.09 21.21 -9.91
CA ASP A 522 7.50 21.33 -10.29
C ASP A 522 7.77 22.66 -11.04
N CYS A 523 6.83 23.12 -11.88
CA CYS A 523 6.88 24.46 -12.49
C CYS A 523 6.92 25.56 -11.43
N VAL A 524 6.02 25.52 -10.44
CA VAL A 524 5.98 26.47 -9.32
C VAL A 524 7.32 26.44 -8.57
N ALA A 525 7.77 25.26 -8.17
CA ALA A 525 8.99 25.09 -7.38
C ALA A 525 10.29 25.45 -8.13
N SER A 526 10.27 25.39 -9.47
CA SER A 526 11.42 25.81 -10.30
C SER A 526 11.56 27.33 -10.38
N GLN A 527 10.44 28.07 -10.28
CA GLN A 527 10.40 29.53 -10.39
C GLN A 527 10.47 30.21 -9.02
N PHE A 528 9.93 29.55 -8.01
CA PHE A 528 9.81 30.08 -6.66
C PHE A 528 10.49 29.13 -5.67
N SER A 529 11.29 29.69 -4.76
CA SER A 529 11.90 28.92 -3.67
C SER A 529 10.82 28.55 -2.65
N VAL A 530 10.23 27.36 -2.82
CA VAL A 530 9.17 26.83 -1.95
C VAL A 530 9.66 25.63 -1.15
N ASP A 531 9.32 25.59 0.13
CA ASP A 531 9.48 24.39 0.96
C ASP A 531 8.21 23.54 0.88
N ARG A 532 8.34 22.36 0.28
CA ARG A 532 7.25 21.41 0.04
C ARG A 532 6.48 21.05 1.31
N ASP A 533 7.17 20.88 2.44
CA ASP A 533 6.54 20.49 3.72
C ASP A 533 5.68 21.63 4.31
N ARG A 534 5.87 22.84 3.79
CA ARG A 534 5.13 24.07 4.11
C ARG A 534 4.22 24.51 2.97
N CYS A 535 3.91 23.62 2.04
CA CYS A 535 2.93 23.86 0.98
C CYS A 535 1.55 23.26 1.33
N LEU A 536 0.50 23.97 0.95
CA LEU A 536 -0.90 23.52 1.00
C LEU A 536 -1.50 23.51 -0.40
N MET A 537 -2.09 22.41 -0.81
CA MET A 537 -2.93 22.32 -2.02
C MET A 537 -4.40 22.42 -1.63
N VAL A 538 -5.09 23.42 -2.17
CA VAL A 538 -6.52 23.67 -1.96
C VAL A 538 -7.27 23.37 -3.26
N GLY A 539 -8.24 22.46 -3.20
CA GLY A 539 -8.96 21.99 -4.39
C GLY A 539 -10.37 21.51 -4.11
N ASP A 540 -11.16 21.32 -5.15
CA ASP A 540 -12.54 20.81 -5.07
C ASP A 540 -12.68 19.36 -5.56
N ARG A 541 -11.65 18.81 -6.21
CA ARG A 541 -11.63 17.43 -6.72
C ARG A 541 -10.61 16.53 -6.05
N LEU A 542 -11.06 15.35 -5.65
CA LEU A 542 -10.23 14.34 -4.99
C LEU A 542 -9.21 13.69 -5.93
N ASP A 543 -9.62 13.37 -7.16
CA ASP A 543 -8.82 12.62 -8.14
C ASP A 543 -7.78 13.49 -8.88
N THR A 544 -7.93 14.82 -8.85
CA THR A 544 -6.98 15.77 -9.43
C THR A 544 -6.22 16.56 -8.37
N ASP A 545 -6.90 17.34 -7.52
CA ASP A 545 -6.25 18.33 -6.66
C ASP A 545 -5.69 17.70 -5.39
N ILE A 546 -6.50 16.91 -4.71
CA ILE A 546 -6.06 16.20 -3.50
C ILE A 546 -4.99 15.18 -3.87
N MET A 547 -5.20 14.45 -4.97
CA MET A 547 -4.20 13.54 -5.51
C MET A 547 -2.91 14.27 -5.93
N LEU A 548 -2.97 15.47 -6.52
CA LEU A 548 -1.78 16.28 -6.79
C LEU A 548 -1.03 16.56 -5.49
N GLY A 549 -1.73 17.07 -4.47
CA GLY A 549 -1.13 17.38 -3.19
C GLY A 549 -0.48 16.15 -2.55
N SER A 550 -1.17 15.02 -2.55
CA SER A 550 -0.67 13.72 -2.08
C SER A 550 0.57 13.25 -2.84
N ASN A 551 0.54 13.29 -4.18
CA ASN A 551 1.66 12.91 -5.04
C ASN A 551 2.87 13.82 -4.83
N CYS A 552 2.64 15.10 -4.51
CA CYS A 552 3.68 16.08 -4.26
C CYS A 552 4.09 16.16 -2.79
N GLY A 553 3.46 15.39 -1.88
CA GLY A 553 3.74 15.43 -0.43
C GLY A 553 3.33 16.75 0.24
N LEU A 554 2.36 17.47 -0.32
CA LEU A 554 1.82 18.72 0.23
C LEU A 554 0.71 18.39 1.23
N LYS A 555 0.42 19.31 2.14
CA LYS A 555 -0.85 19.28 2.89
C LYS A 555 -1.99 19.51 1.91
N THR A 556 -3.16 18.94 2.18
CA THR A 556 -4.32 18.99 1.30
C THR A 556 -5.57 19.50 2.00
N LEU A 557 -6.26 20.45 1.37
CA LEU A 557 -7.51 21.02 1.85
C LEU A 557 -8.58 20.90 0.76
N LEU A 558 -9.61 20.10 1.02
CA LEU A 558 -10.79 19.99 0.16
C LEU A 558 -11.78 21.11 0.46
N THR A 559 -12.21 21.86 -0.55
CA THR A 559 -13.39 22.74 -0.46
C THR A 559 -14.61 22.06 -1.06
N LEU A 560 -15.76 22.19 -0.40
CA LEU A 560 -17.03 21.60 -0.86
C LEU A 560 -17.80 22.52 -1.82
N THR A 561 -17.13 23.56 -2.33
CA THR A 561 -17.69 24.48 -3.32
C THR A 561 -17.68 23.93 -4.75
N GLY A 562 -17.12 22.76 -5.02
CA GLY A 562 -17.06 22.24 -6.39
C GLY A 562 -17.63 20.85 -6.55
N VAL A 563 -16.83 19.93 -7.08
CA VAL A 563 -17.31 18.63 -7.59
C VAL A 563 -17.39 17.55 -6.51
N SER A 564 -16.36 17.38 -5.68
CA SER A 564 -16.30 16.28 -4.73
C SER A 564 -17.03 16.58 -3.42
N THR A 565 -17.58 15.52 -2.81
CA THR A 565 -18.31 15.60 -1.53
C THR A 565 -17.54 14.94 -0.39
N VAL A 566 -17.95 15.23 0.85
CA VAL A 566 -17.46 14.54 2.05
C VAL A 566 -17.69 13.03 1.96
N ALA A 567 -18.83 12.60 1.41
CA ALA A 567 -19.15 11.20 1.25
C ALA A 567 -18.18 10.48 0.30
N ASP A 568 -17.74 11.17 -0.76
CA ASP A 568 -16.72 10.63 -1.67
C ASP A 568 -15.39 10.43 -0.93
N ALA A 569 -14.95 11.45 -0.18
CA ALA A 569 -13.72 11.39 0.60
C ALA A 569 -13.75 10.27 1.66
N GLU A 570 -14.88 10.09 2.35
CA GLU A 570 -15.08 8.98 3.28
C GLU A 570 -15.07 7.61 2.59
N ALA A 571 -15.65 7.51 1.38
CA ALA A 571 -15.64 6.26 0.61
C ALA A 571 -14.21 5.87 0.21
N HIS A 572 -13.39 6.86 -0.16
CA HIS A 572 -11.96 6.68 -0.40
C HIS A 572 -11.23 6.26 0.88
N GLN A 573 -11.51 6.90 2.02
CA GLN A 573 -10.92 6.59 3.32
C GLN A 573 -11.26 5.17 3.80
N LYS A 574 -12.47 4.67 3.52
CA LYS A 574 -12.89 3.30 3.86
C LYS A 574 -12.31 2.24 2.92
N SER A 575 -11.64 2.65 1.84
CA SER A 575 -11.09 1.72 0.84
C SER A 575 -9.76 1.11 1.29
N GLY A 576 -9.56 -0.20 1.03
CA GLY A 576 -8.24 -0.84 1.18
C GLY A 576 -7.26 -0.55 0.04
N CYS A 577 -7.64 0.26 -0.96
CA CYS A 577 -6.79 0.58 -2.12
C CYS A 577 -5.88 1.77 -1.85
N ALA A 578 -4.57 1.59 -2.03
CA ALA A 578 -3.56 2.63 -1.79
C ALA A 578 -3.74 3.88 -2.67
N GLU A 579 -4.20 3.72 -3.91
CA GLU A 579 -4.51 4.85 -4.81
C GLU A 579 -5.68 5.66 -4.26
N ARG A 580 -6.75 4.99 -3.82
CA ARG A 580 -7.90 5.69 -3.22
C ARG A 580 -7.55 6.37 -1.91
N GLN A 581 -6.63 5.83 -1.11
CA GLN A 581 -6.13 6.51 0.09
C GLN A 581 -5.37 7.80 -0.25
N GLY A 582 -4.72 7.88 -1.43
CA GLY A 582 -4.10 9.11 -1.92
C GLY A 582 -5.10 10.22 -2.27
N MET A 583 -6.38 9.88 -2.45
CA MET A 583 -7.48 10.80 -2.71
C MET A 583 -8.18 11.28 -1.42
N VAL A 584 -7.70 10.90 -0.24
CA VAL A 584 -8.27 11.35 1.02
C VAL A 584 -7.59 12.67 1.41
N PRO A 585 -8.32 13.78 1.60
CA PRO A 585 -7.71 15.04 1.99
C PRO A 585 -7.35 15.04 3.48
N ASP A 586 -6.34 15.81 3.86
CA ASP A 586 -5.97 16.03 5.27
C ASP A 586 -7.08 16.81 5.99
N TYR A 587 -7.67 17.79 5.29
CA TYR A 587 -8.66 18.71 5.82
C TYR A 587 -9.78 18.97 4.81
N TYR A 588 -10.93 19.43 5.32
CA TYR A 588 -11.97 19.99 4.45
C TYR A 588 -12.69 21.20 5.07
N VAL A 589 -13.23 22.06 4.21
CA VAL A 589 -14.04 23.24 4.51
C VAL A 589 -15.25 23.31 3.59
N ASP A 590 -16.34 23.94 4.03
CA ASP A 590 -17.53 24.10 3.19
C ASP A 590 -17.24 25.10 2.06
N SER A 591 -16.47 26.16 2.37
CA SER A 591 -15.88 27.11 1.44
C SER A 591 -14.52 27.57 1.95
N ILE A 592 -13.62 28.01 1.06
CA ILE A 592 -12.35 28.63 1.49
C ILE A 592 -12.57 29.89 2.36
N ALA A 593 -13.75 30.52 2.27
CA ALA A 593 -14.15 31.61 3.15
C ALA A 593 -14.22 31.21 4.64
N ASP A 594 -14.31 29.91 4.95
CA ASP A 594 -14.26 29.39 6.32
C ASP A 594 -12.89 29.61 6.99
N LEU A 595 -11.87 30.02 6.21
CA LEU A 595 -10.55 30.42 6.71
C LEU A 595 -10.54 31.86 7.24
N LEU A 596 -11.51 32.72 6.87
CA LEU A 596 -11.55 34.13 7.26
C LEU A 596 -11.53 34.36 8.79
N PRO A 597 -12.30 33.61 9.61
CA PRO A 597 -12.25 33.79 11.06
C PRO A 597 -10.87 33.53 11.67
N VAL A 598 -10.05 32.67 11.03
CA VAL A 598 -8.69 32.37 11.48
C VAL A 598 -7.71 33.43 10.99
N LEU A 599 -7.87 33.90 9.76
CA LEU A 599 -7.00 34.91 9.15
C LEU A 599 -7.16 36.30 9.78
N ARG A 600 -8.37 36.64 10.26
CA ARG A 600 -8.67 37.94 10.89
C ARG A 600 -8.24 38.04 12.37
N GLY A 601 -7.90 36.93 13.02
CA GLY A 601 -7.55 36.86 14.45
C GLY A 601 -8.74 36.56 15.33
#